data_AF-A0A2J8PB08-F1
#
_entry.id   AF-A0A2J8PB08-F1
#
_cell.length_a   1.000
_cell.length_b   1.000
_cell.length_c   1.000
_cell.angle_alpha   90.00
_cell.angle_beta   90.00
_cell.angle_gamma   90.00
#
_symmetry.space_group_name_H-M   'P 1'
#
loop_
_entity.id
_entity.type
_entity.pdbx_description
1 polymer ?
#
loop_
_entity_poly.entity_id
_entity_poly.type
_entity_poly.pdbx_seq_one_letter_code
_entity_poly.pdbx_strand_id
1 'polypeptide(L)'
;MIEVQHKQCLEEAQLENETIGCSKMWDNLTCWPATPRGQVVVLACPLIFKLFSPIQGRNVSRSCTDEGWTHLEPGPYPIACGLDDKAASLDEQQTMFYGSVKTGYTIGYGLSLATLLVATAILSLF
;
A
#
# COMPACT_ATOMS: atom_id res chain seq x y z
N MET A 1 15.90 9.11 1.69
CA MET A 1 15.30 9.63 0.45
C MET A 1 14.27 10.71 0.74
N ILE A 2 13.21 10.43 1.52
CA ILE A 2 12.16 11.42 1.86
C ILE A 2 12.73 12.68 2.55
N GLU A 3 13.64 12.53 3.52
CA GLU A 3 14.30 13.68 4.18
C GLU A 3 15.05 14.62 3.23
N VAL A 4 15.65 14.08 2.16
CA VAL A 4 16.37 14.88 1.17
C VAL A 4 15.37 15.66 0.32
N GLN A 5 14.29 15.00 -0.12
CA GLN A 5 13.21 15.65 -0.88
C GLN A 5 12.49 16.72 -0.04
N HIS A 6 12.30 16.46 1.25
CA HIS A 6 11.73 17.41 2.19
C HIS A 6 12.58 18.69 2.28
N LYS A 7 13.90 18.54 2.49
CA LYS A 7 14.82 19.69 2.55
C LYS A 7 14.82 20.48 1.25
N GLN A 8 14.90 19.82 0.10
CA GLN A 8 14.86 20.46 -1.22
C GLN A 8 13.55 21.22 -1.44
N CYS A 9 12.41 20.61 -1.07
CA CYS A 9 11.10 21.24 -1.20
C CYS A 9 10.99 22.51 -0.36
N LEU A 10 11.48 22.48 0.88
CA LEU A 10 11.46 23.63 1.78
C LEU A 10 12.39 24.75 1.31
N GLU A 11 13.57 24.42 0.81
CA GLU A 11 14.53 25.38 0.27
C GLU A 11 13.95 26.11 -0.95
N GLU A 12 13.34 25.37 -1.88
CA GLU A 12 12.67 25.94 -3.06
C GLU A 12 11.44 26.77 -2.69
N ALA A 13 10.68 26.36 -1.66
CA ALA A 13 9.52 27.11 -1.18
C ALA A 13 9.90 28.46 -0.57
N GLN A 14 11.11 28.61 0.00
CA GLN A 14 11.61 29.91 0.49
C GLN A 14 12.06 30.84 -0.64
N LEU A 15 12.37 30.30 -1.81
CA LEU A 15 12.80 31.08 -2.98
C LEU A 15 11.59 31.64 -3.77
N GLU A 16 10.46 30.93 -3.77
CA GLU A 16 9.20 31.38 -4.38
C GLU A 16 8.48 32.39 -3.48
N ASN A 17 8.83 33.67 -3.59
CA ASN A 17 8.32 34.69 -2.68
C ASN A 17 6.95 35.31 -3.01
N GLU A 18 6.40 35.21 -4.22
CA GLU A 18 5.08 35.82 -4.51
C GLU A 18 4.33 35.11 -5.65
N THR A 19 3.58 34.06 -5.34
CA THR A 19 2.57 33.51 -6.26
C THR A 19 1.18 33.99 -5.87
N ILE A 20 0.43 34.54 -6.84
CA ILE A 20 -1.01 34.82 -6.76
C ILE A 20 -1.75 33.47 -6.74
N GLY A 21 -1.65 32.73 -5.64
CA GLY A 21 -2.06 31.33 -5.57
C GLY A 21 -1.63 30.64 -4.28
N CYS A 22 -1.66 29.31 -4.31
CA CYS A 22 -1.20 28.48 -3.22
C CYS A 22 0.31 28.29 -3.34
N SER A 23 1.03 28.61 -2.27
CA SER A 23 2.49 28.45 -2.22
C SER A 23 2.89 26.98 -2.24
N LYS A 24 4.15 26.74 -2.61
CA LYS A 24 4.77 25.43 -2.52
C LYS A 24 4.69 24.91 -1.08
N MET A 25 4.28 23.66 -0.91
CA MET A 25 4.14 23.07 0.42
C MET A 25 4.56 21.61 0.47
N TRP A 26 4.96 21.18 1.66
CA TRP A 26 5.25 19.79 1.95
C TRP A 26 4.15 19.19 2.82
N ASP A 27 3.67 17.99 2.48
CA ASP A 27 2.56 17.33 3.20
C ASP A 27 2.95 16.04 3.93
N ASN A 28 4.20 15.97 4.41
CA ASN A 28 4.85 14.80 5.03
C ASN A 28 5.31 13.72 4.06
N LEU A 29 4.82 13.73 2.82
CA LEU A 29 5.11 12.68 1.84
C LEU A 29 5.55 13.23 0.49
N THR A 30 4.86 14.25 0.00
CA THR A 30 5.06 14.80 -1.33
C THR A 30 5.22 16.32 -1.26
N CYS A 31 6.07 16.83 -2.16
CA CYS A 31 6.21 18.25 -2.38
C CYS A 31 5.17 18.71 -3.40
N TRP A 32 4.28 19.59 -2.99
CA TRP A 32 3.27 20.22 -3.84
C TRP A 32 3.83 21.50 -4.43
N PRO A 33 3.85 21.66 -5.77
CA PRO A 33 4.38 22.84 -6.42
C PRO A 33 3.46 24.06 -6.21
N ALA A 34 4.02 25.26 -6.24
CA ALA A 34 3.21 26.47 -6.21
C ALA A 34 2.22 26.49 -7.39
N THR A 35 0.96 26.81 -7.09
CA THR A 35 -0.14 26.63 -8.05
C THR A 35 -1.08 27.83 -8.02
N PRO A 36 -1.44 28.41 -9.18
CA PRO A 36 -2.46 29.45 -9.28
C PRO A 36 -3.83 29.02 -8.74
N ARG A 37 -4.62 30.00 -8.26
CA ARG A 37 -5.99 29.74 -7.79
C ARG A 37 -6.86 29.15 -8.90
N GLY A 38 -7.71 28.19 -8.55
CA GLY A 38 -8.62 27.50 -9.46
C GLY A 38 -7.99 26.34 -10.25
N GLN A 39 -6.71 26.02 -10.03
CA GLN A 39 -6.05 24.89 -10.67
C GLN A 39 -5.97 23.66 -9.75
N VAL A 40 -5.95 22.48 -10.40
CA VAL A 40 -5.77 21.18 -9.75
C VAL A 40 -4.41 20.62 -10.15
N VAL A 41 -3.64 20.21 -9.16
CA VAL A 41 -2.38 19.49 -9.36
C VAL A 41 -2.62 18.01 -9.13
N VAL A 42 -2.11 17.20 -10.06
CA VAL A 42 -2.15 15.74 -9.98
C VAL A 42 -0.72 15.23 -9.94
N LEU A 43 -0.35 14.53 -8.88
CA LEU A 43 0.96 13.91 -8.70
C LEU A 43 0.82 12.40 -8.61
N ALA A 44 1.81 11.69 -9.14
CA ALA A 44 1.87 10.25 -8.99
C ALA A 44 2.12 9.86 -7.53
N CYS A 45 1.59 8.71 -7.12
CA CYS A 45 1.85 8.18 -5.79
C CYS A 45 3.36 7.98 -5.54
N PRO A 46 3.87 8.35 -4.35
CA PRO A 46 5.28 8.18 -4.02
C PRO A 46 5.76 6.74 -4.16
N LEU A 47 7.05 6.55 -4.48
CA LEU A 47 7.63 5.23 -4.73
C LEU A 47 7.48 4.25 -3.57
N ILE A 48 7.36 4.76 -2.33
CA ILE A 48 7.11 3.94 -1.15
C ILE A 48 5.83 3.11 -1.31
N PHE A 49 4.76 3.64 -1.91
CA PHE A 49 3.50 2.91 -2.13
C PHE A 49 3.61 1.88 -3.25
N LYS A 50 4.50 2.07 -4.23
CA LYS A 50 4.76 1.06 -5.27
C LYS A 50 5.34 -0.23 -4.72
N LEU A 51 5.98 -0.19 -3.54
CA LEU A 51 6.51 -1.38 -2.88
C LEU A 51 5.41 -2.20 -2.18
N PHE A 52 4.31 -1.56 -1.81
CA PHE A 52 3.27 -2.17 -0.96
C PHE A 52 1.92 -2.34 -1.64
N SER A 53 1.70 -1.72 -2.81
CA SER A 53 0.48 -1.89 -3.59
C SER A 53 0.80 -2.55 -4.93
N PRO A 54 0.08 -3.63 -5.32
CA PRO A 54 0.17 -4.17 -6.67
C PRO A 54 -0.43 -3.23 -7.72
N ILE A 55 -1.16 -2.19 -7.30
CA ILE A 55 -1.85 -1.26 -8.19
C ILE A 55 -0.89 -0.13 -8.57
N GLN A 56 -0.37 -0.18 -9.79
CA GLN A 56 0.47 0.86 -10.35
C GLN A 56 -0.37 1.94 -11.05
N GLY A 57 0.18 3.16 -11.15
CA GLY A 57 -0.42 4.26 -11.91
C GLY A 57 -1.51 5.04 -11.18
N ARG A 58 -1.62 4.91 -9.85
CA ARG A 58 -2.48 5.79 -9.06
C ARG A 58 -1.84 7.15 -8.82
N ASN A 59 -2.71 8.15 -8.75
CA ASN A 59 -2.35 9.55 -8.56
C ASN A 59 -3.13 10.13 -7.37
N VAL A 60 -2.53 11.12 -6.73
CA VAL A 60 -3.15 11.99 -5.74
C VAL A 60 -3.35 13.36 -6.36
N SER A 61 -4.47 14.01 -6.04
CA SER A 61 -4.75 15.36 -6.52
C SER A 61 -5.05 16.32 -5.37
N ARG A 62 -4.69 17.59 -5.57
CA ARG A 62 -5.11 18.71 -4.72
C ARG A 62 -5.51 19.88 -5.59
N SER A 63 -6.50 20.62 -5.13
CA SER A 63 -6.98 21.83 -5.76
C SER A 63 -6.48 23.05 -4.98
N CYS A 64 -6.12 24.11 -5.69
CA CYS A 64 -5.82 25.40 -5.09
C CYS A 64 -7.05 26.31 -5.17
N THR A 65 -7.58 26.74 -4.02
CA THR A 65 -8.74 27.65 -3.92
C THR A 65 -8.33 29.00 -3.35
N ASP A 66 -9.27 29.93 -3.24
CA ASP A 66 -9.05 31.22 -2.58
C ASP A 66 -8.64 31.08 -1.10
N GLU A 67 -9.04 29.97 -0.46
CA GLU A 67 -8.69 29.64 0.93
C GLU A 67 -7.37 28.85 1.05
N GLY A 68 -6.75 28.48 -0.07
CA GLY A 68 -5.49 27.75 -0.11
C GLY A 68 -5.64 26.31 -0.63
N TRP A 69 -4.79 25.41 -0.13
CA TRP A 69 -4.77 24.02 -0.58
C TRP A 69 -5.95 23.21 -0.02
N THR A 70 -6.67 22.51 -0.89
CA THR A 70 -7.70 21.55 -0.45
C THR A 70 -7.09 20.27 0.11
N HIS A 71 -7.95 19.46 0.73
CA HIS A 71 -7.61 18.09 1.10
C HIS A 71 -7.26 17.24 -0.13
N LEU A 72 -6.53 16.15 0.11
CA LEU A 72 -6.18 15.20 -0.96
C LEU A 72 -7.43 14.50 -1.48
N GLU A 73 -7.51 14.41 -2.81
CA GLU A 73 -8.51 13.64 -3.52
C GLU A 73 -7.84 12.45 -4.23
N PRO A 74 -8.54 11.28 -4.34
CA PRO A 74 -9.88 10.98 -3.82
C PRO A 74 -9.94 10.71 -2.30
N GLY A 75 -8.80 10.76 -1.59
CA GLY A 75 -8.72 10.56 -0.15
C GLY A 75 -7.27 10.59 0.34
N PRO A 76 -7.01 10.18 1.60
CA PRO A 76 -5.66 10.08 2.15
C PRO A 76 -4.77 9.15 1.31
N TYR A 77 -3.45 9.33 1.37
CA TYR A 77 -2.48 8.54 0.61
C TYR A 77 -2.71 7.01 0.65
N PRO A 78 -3.04 6.37 1.80
CA PRO A 78 -3.31 4.94 1.80
C PRO A 78 -4.45 4.53 0.86
N ILE A 79 -5.54 5.29 0.87
CA ILE A 79 -6.72 5.02 0.03
C ILE A 79 -6.41 5.38 -1.44
N ALA A 80 -5.84 6.56 -1.67
CA ALA A 80 -5.54 7.05 -3.00
C ALA A 80 -4.46 6.22 -3.71
N CYS A 81 -3.49 5.67 -2.97
CA CYS A 81 -2.39 4.88 -3.49
C CYS A 81 -2.58 3.36 -3.31
N GLY A 82 -3.75 2.91 -2.88
CA GLY A 82 -4.10 1.48 -2.84
C GLY A 82 -3.33 0.67 -1.79
N LEU A 83 -2.90 1.30 -0.70
CA LEU A 83 -2.61 0.64 0.56
C LEU A 83 -3.94 0.42 1.28
N ASP A 84 -4.70 -0.57 0.80
CA ASP A 84 -5.84 -1.07 1.55
C ASP A 84 -5.30 -2.07 2.59
N ASP A 85 -5.55 -1.82 3.87
CA ASP A 85 -5.11 -2.65 5.00
C ASP A 85 -5.56 -4.12 4.88
N LYS A 86 -6.50 -4.43 3.98
CA LYS A 86 -7.01 -5.79 3.76
C LYS A 86 -6.33 -6.54 2.61
N ALA A 87 -5.60 -5.88 1.72
CA ALA A 87 -5.12 -6.49 0.47
C ALA A 87 -3.62 -6.86 0.48
N ALA A 88 -2.76 -6.09 1.15
CA ALA A 88 -1.31 -6.24 0.95
C ALA A 88 -0.59 -7.17 1.95
N SER A 89 -1.15 -7.42 3.15
CA SER A 89 -0.44 -8.16 4.22
C SER A 89 -1.07 -9.50 4.58
N LEU A 90 -2.34 -9.72 4.25
CA LEU A 90 -3.08 -10.90 4.68
C LEU A 90 -3.13 -11.99 3.60
N ASP A 91 -3.13 -11.65 2.31
CA ASP A 91 -3.37 -12.65 1.26
C ASP A 91 -2.13 -13.50 0.93
N GLU A 92 -0.97 -12.90 0.64
CA GLU A 92 0.20 -13.68 0.19
C GLU A 92 0.83 -14.52 1.32
N GLN A 93 0.98 -13.96 2.52
CA GLN A 93 1.62 -14.67 3.62
C GLN A 93 0.67 -15.72 4.23
N GLN A 94 -0.61 -15.42 4.47
CA GLN A 94 -1.54 -16.45 4.98
C GLN A 94 -1.76 -17.58 3.97
N THR A 95 -1.78 -17.30 2.66
CA THR A 95 -2.04 -18.35 1.64
C THR A 95 -0.93 -19.41 1.61
N MET A 96 0.34 -19.00 1.74
CA MET A 96 1.48 -19.95 1.77
C MET A 96 1.52 -20.77 3.06
N PHE A 97 1.31 -20.13 4.22
CA PHE A 97 1.27 -20.83 5.50
C PHE A 97 0.05 -21.77 5.59
N TYR A 98 -1.13 -21.30 5.16
CA TYR A 98 -2.36 -22.09 5.14
C TYR A 98 -2.26 -23.29 4.18
N GLY A 99 -1.67 -23.11 2.99
CA GLY A 99 -1.42 -24.20 2.04
C GLY A 99 -0.49 -25.29 2.57
N SER A 100 0.57 -24.90 3.29
CA SER A 100 1.52 -25.83 3.89
C SER A 100 0.88 -26.66 5.01
N VAL A 101 0.13 -26.01 5.91
CA VAL A 101 -0.62 -26.68 6.98
C VAL A 101 -1.69 -27.60 6.39
N LYS A 102 -2.38 -27.15 5.34
CA LYS A 102 -3.40 -27.91 4.61
C LYS A 102 -2.88 -29.21 4.01
N THR A 103 -1.71 -29.12 3.40
CA THR A 103 -1.05 -30.27 2.79
C THR A 103 -0.55 -31.23 3.87
N GLY A 104 0.05 -30.70 4.95
CA GLY A 104 0.56 -31.48 6.06
C GLY A 104 -0.50 -32.33 6.76
N TYR A 105 -1.65 -31.75 7.13
CA TYR A 105 -2.71 -32.53 7.77
C TYR A 105 -3.32 -33.57 6.83
N THR A 106 -3.45 -33.28 5.54
CA THR A 106 -4.05 -34.20 4.56
C THR A 106 -3.17 -35.45 4.40
N ILE A 107 -1.86 -35.26 4.27
CA ILE A 107 -0.89 -36.35 4.19
C ILE A 107 -0.87 -37.13 5.51
N GLY A 108 -0.87 -36.44 6.65
CA GLY A 108 -0.87 -37.08 7.97
C GLY A 108 -2.11 -37.95 8.21
N TYR A 109 -3.30 -37.46 7.89
CA TYR A 109 -4.53 -38.24 7.97
C TYR A 109 -4.54 -39.41 6.99
N GLY A 110 -4.06 -39.24 5.77
CA GLY A 110 -3.93 -40.33 4.79
C GLY A 110 -3.02 -41.46 5.28
N LEU A 111 -1.84 -41.12 5.81
CA LEU A 111 -0.90 -42.10 6.36
C LEU A 111 -1.47 -42.80 7.60
N SER A 112 -2.14 -42.06 8.48
CA SER A 112 -2.76 -42.62 9.70
C SER A 112 -3.89 -43.59 9.37
N LEU A 113 -4.73 -43.28 8.38
CA LEU A 113 -5.78 -44.18 7.94
C LEU A 113 -5.21 -45.45 7.28
N ALA A 114 -4.16 -45.30 6.45
CA ALA A 114 -3.52 -46.45 5.82
C ALA A 114 -2.91 -47.41 6.84
N THR A 115 -2.18 -46.90 7.84
CA THR A 115 -1.60 -47.73 8.91
C THR A 115 -2.68 -48.38 9.77
N LEU A 116 -3.75 -47.66 10.09
CA LEU A 116 -4.87 -48.20 10.85
C LEU A 116 -5.54 -49.38 10.11
N LEU A 117 -5.80 -49.21 8.80
CA LEU A 117 -6.38 -50.27 7.96
C LEU A 117 -5.50 -51.51 7.94
N VAL A 118 -4.18 -51.34 7.74
CA VAL A 118 -3.22 -52.46 7.74
C VAL A 118 -3.20 -53.16 9.11
N ALA A 119 -3.15 -52.39 10.20
CA ALA A 119 -3.16 -52.96 11.56
C ALA A 119 -4.44 -53.77 11.83
N THR A 120 -5.61 -53.25 11.46
CA THR A 120 -6.88 -53.97 11.61
C THR A 120 -6.94 -55.25 10.77
N ALA A 121 -6.38 -55.24 9.56
CA ALA A 121 -6.32 -56.42 8.71
C ALA A 121 -5.44 -57.54 9.33
N ILE A 122 -4.29 -57.18 9.90
CA ILE A 122 -3.43 -58.14 10.59
C ILE A 122 -4.16 -58.75 11.80
N LEU A 123 -4.77 -57.92 12.66
CA LEU A 123 -5.50 -58.38 13.85
C LEU A 123 -6.75 -59.23 13.57
N SER A 124 -7.28 -59.20 12.35
CA SER A 124 -8.47 -59.97 11.96
C SER A 124 -8.14 -61.25 11.20
N LEU A 125 -6.96 -61.34 10.60
CA LEU A 125 -6.47 -62.52 9.88
C LEU A 125 -5.75 -63.52 10.79
N PHE A 126 -5.22 -63.08 11.92
CA PHE A 126 -4.57 -63.89 12.95
C PHE A 126 -5.40 -63.91 14.22
#